data_AF-A0A2S9XF95-F1
#
_entry.id   AF-A0A2S9XF95-F1
#
_cell.length_a   1.000
_cell.length_b   1.000
_cell.length_c   1.000
_cell.angle_alpha   90.00
_cell.angle_beta   90.00
_cell.angle_gamma   90.00
#
_symmetry.space_group_name_H-M   'P 1'
#
loop_
_entity.id
_entity.type
_entity.pdbx_description
1 polymer ?
#
loop_
_entity_poly.entity_id
_entity_poly.type
_entity_poly.pdbx_seq_one_letter_code
_entity_poly.pdbx_strand_id
1 'polypeptide(L)'
;MQKLTSLFILSLSLPFALSGCGDDGSVEEAGESLTETGDGDGDPGDGDTGDGDGDPGDGDTGDGDTGDGDTGDGDTGDGDTGDGDSGYCAMGCEADADCCPMGSLDCPGDSYPDNWFCGDQGVCEFGGCASDDDCTLGGLLPGQECHPIADQPTCFEPCATDADCMLQPGATCSGEADDGTMYCAVEDAPGCESDADCGGYGICDVDSGACYCDQDSNCTAEGVDTCVSG
;
A
#
# COMPACT_ATOMS: atom_id res chain seq x y z
N MET A 1 -7.05 11.62 -52.25
CA MET A 1 -8.38 12.21 -52.49
C MET A 1 -9.38 11.09 -52.74
N GLN A 2 -10.04 10.57 -51.71
CA GLN A 2 -11.16 9.64 -51.86
C GLN A 2 -12.30 10.10 -50.96
N LYS A 3 -13.48 10.10 -51.56
CA LYS A 3 -14.70 10.79 -51.15
C LYS A 3 -15.45 10.05 -50.05
N LEU A 4 -15.91 10.84 -49.09
CA LEU A 4 -17.15 10.72 -48.30
C LEU A 4 -18.15 9.65 -48.76
N THR A 5 -18.56 8.80 -47.81
CA THR A 5 -19.96 8.34 -47.72
C THR A 5 -20.42 8.50 -46.27
N SER A 6 -21.15 9.59 -46.06
CA SER A 6 -21.93 9.89 -44.86
C SER A 6 -23.06 8.86 -44.73
N LEU A 7 -23.15 8.19 -43.58
CA LEU A 7 -24.34 7.40 -43.22
C LEU A 7 -24.95 8.02 -41.96
N PHE A 8 -26.01 8.79 -42.22
CA PHE A 8 -27.02 9.22 -41.26
C PHE A 8 -27.57 8.01 -40.50
N ILE A 9 -27.41 7.96 -39.17
CA ILE A 9 -28.23 7.09 -38.31
C ILE A 9 -29.16 7.97 -37.48
N LEU A 10 -30.43 7.71 -37.74
CA LEU A 10 -31.67 8.29 -37.25
C LEU A 10 -31.69 8.52 -35.73
N SER A 11 -32.07 9.73 -35.33
CA SER A 11 -32.45 10.05 -33.96
C SER A 11 -33.74 9.30 -33.57
N LEU A 12 -33.66 8.41 -32.59
CA LEU A 12 -34.81 7.80 -31.96
C LEU A 12 -35.06 8.48 -30.61
N SER A 13 -35.86 9.55 -30.65
CA SER A 13 -36.37 10.23 -29.47
C SER A 13 -37.42 9.35 -28.76
N LEU A 14 -37.04 8.75 -27.63
CA LEU A 14 -37.95 8.08 -26.69
C LEU A 14 -38.47 9.11 -25.67
N PRO A 15 -39.78 9.38 -25.60
CA PRO A 15 -40.36 10.10 -24.48
C PRO A 15 -40.52 9.13 -23.29
N PHE A 16 -39.71 9.29 -22.25
CA PHE A 16 -39.97 8.65 -20.97
C PHE A 16 -41.17 9.32 -20.31
N ALA A 17 -42.27 8.58 -20.24
CA ALA A 17 -43.44 8.92 -19.46
C ALA A 17 -43.15 8.77 -17.97
N LEU A 18 -43.19 9.87 -17.23
CA LEU A 18 -43.28 9.89 -15.78
C LEU A 18 -44.68 9.43 -15.35
N SER A 19 -44.78 8.29 -14.68
CA SER A 19 -45.98 7.87 -13.95
C SER A 19 -45.67 6.97 -12.75
N GLY A 20 -46.15 7.38 -11.56
CA GLY A 20 -46.21 6.60 -10.31
C GLY A 20 -45.34 7.23 -9.22
N CYS A 21 -45.82 7.94 -8.18
CA CYS A 21 -46.96 7.80 -7.27
C CYS A 21 -46.83 6.63 -6.27
N GLY A 22 -46.52 6.98 -5.03
CA GLY A 22 -46.92 6.27 -3.82
C GLY A 22 -45.88 5.33 -3.23
N ASP A 23 -45.30 5.71 -2.09
CA ASP A 23 -45.64 5.04 -0.84
C ASP A 23 -45.19 5.90 0.36
N ASP A 24 -46.15 6.34 1.16
CA ASP A 24 -45.93 7.00 2.45
C ASP A 24 -45.57 5.91 3.48
N GLY A 25 -44.32 5.43 3.43
CA GLY A 25 -43.76 4.48 4.38
C GLY A 25 -43.26 5.19 5.63
N SER A 26 -44.13 5.36 6.61
CA SER A 26 -43.76 5.71 7.98
C SER A 26 -43.04 4.51 8.60
N VAL A 27 -41.70 4.53 8.60
CA VAL A 27 -40.92 3.53 9.33
C VAL A 27 -40.77 4.03 10.75
N GLU A 28 -41.43 3.32 11.65
CA GLU A 28 -41.31 3.51 13.08
C GLU A 28 -39.88 3.17 13.53
N GLU A 29 -39.27 4.13 14.22
CA GLU A 29 -38.03 3.98 14.97
C GLU A 29 -38.24 2.95 16.09
N ALA A 30 -37.97 1.68 15.80
CA ALA A 30 -37.78 0.66 16.81
C ALA A 30 -36.33 0.73 17.30
N GLY A 31 -36.13 1.50 18.36
CA GLY A 31 -34.89 1.49 19.11
C GLY A 31 -34.62 0.12 19.73
N GLU A 32 -33.52 -0.50 19.33
CA GLU A 32 -32.93 -1.62 20.05
C GLU A 32 -31.66 -1.12 20.75
N SER A 33 -31.86 -0.76 22.02
CA SER A 33 -30.83 -0.48 23.00
C SER A 33 -30.12 -1.79 23.36
N LEU A 34 -29.02 -2.11 22.66
CA LEU A 34 -28.06 -3.10 23.10
C LEU A 34 -27.15 -2.49 24.16
N THR A 35 -27.56 -2.61 25.42
CA THR A 35 -26.69 -2.51 26.58
C THR A 35 -25.93 -3.81 26.72
N GLU A 36 -24.71 -3.89 26.19
CA GLU A 36 -23.78 -4.96 26.54
C GLU A 36 -22.87 -4.47 27.68
N THR A 37 -23.26 -4.78 28.91
CA THR A 37 -22.40 -4.73 30.10
C THR A 37 -21.58 -6.01 30.15
N GLY A 38 -20.36 -5.97 29.63
CA GLY A 38 -19.34 -6.99 29.86
C GLY A 38 -18.53 -6.64 31.11
N ASP A 39 -18.86 -7.28 32.23
CA ASP A 39 -18.08 -7.24 33.46
C ASP A 39 -16.69 -7.85 33.23
N GLY A 40 -15.66 -7.06 33.55
CA GLY A 40 -14.28 -7.52 33.57
C GLY A 40 -14.00 -8.35 34.82
N ASP A 41 -13.54 -9.58 34.61
CA ASP A 41 -12.82 -10.35 35.61
C ASP A 41 -11.35 -10.38 35.22
N GLY A 42 -10.55 -9.64 35.99
CA GLY A 42 -9.10 -9.64 35.89
C GLY A 42 -8.51 -10.94 36.44
N ASP A 43 -7.39 -11.36 35.85
CA ASP A 43 -6.51 -12.36 36.43
C ASP A 43 -5.15 -11.68 36.73
N PRO A 44 -4.69 -11.67 37.99
CA PRO A 44 -3.38 -11.14 38.35
C PRO A 44 -2.30 -12.17 38.03
N GLY A 45 -1.19 -11.68 37.48
CA GLY A 45 -0.07 -12.50 37.05
C GLY A 45 0.64 -13.31 38.14
N ASP A 46 1.29 -14.38 37.67
CA ASP A 46 2.49 -15.03 38.19
C ASP A 46 3.39 -15.15 36.95
N GLY A 47 4.62 -14.64 36.89
CA GLY A 47 5.69 -14.79 37.87
C GLY A 47 6.72 -15.73 37.22
N ASP A 48 7.84 -15.19 36.75
CA ASP A 48 9.13 -15.90 36.69
C ASP A 48 10.27 -14.93 36.36
N THR A 49 10.95 -14.47 37.41
CA THR A 49 12.29 -13.88 37.36
C THR A 49 13.30 -15.00 37.15
N GLY A 50 13.76 -15.18 35.90
CA GLY A 50 14.90 -16.02 35.59
C GLY A 50 16.21 -15.24 35.73
N ASP A 51 16.83 -15.32 36.91
CA ASP A 51 18.22 -14.93 37.13
C ASP A 51 19.14 -15.93 36.41
N GLY A 52 19.69 -15.52 35.26
CA GLY A 52 20.71 -16.25 34.53
C GLY A 52 22.08 -15.63 34.72
N ASP A 53 22.76 -15.97 35.82
CA ASP A 53 24.19 -15.73 36.01
C ASP A 53 25.00 -16.62 35.04
N GLY A 54 25.44 -16.05 33.92
CA GLY A 54 26.40 -16.66 33.00
C GLY A 54 27.75 -15.96 33.07
N ASP A 55 28.75 -16.65 33.61
CA ASP A 55 30.17 -16.26 33.69
C ASP A 55 30.73 -15.60 32.41
N PRO A 56 31.50 -14.51 32.49
CA PRO A 56 32.43 -14.15 31.44
C PRO A 56 33.65 -15.08 31.51
N GLY A 57 33.76 -15.97 30.53
CA GLY A 57 34.97 -16.79 30.35
C GLY A 57 36.18 -15.91 30.01
N ASP A 58 37.20 -15.99 30.87
CA ASP A 58 38.56 -15.53 30.58
C ASP A 58 39.10 -16.32 29.38
N GLY A 59 39.13 -15.66 28.22
CA GLY A 59 39.81 -16.13 27.02
C GLY A 59 41.14 -15.40 26.86
N ASP A 60 42.23 -16.13 27.09
CA ASP A 60 43.62 -15.70 27.02
C ASP A 60 43.96 -14.81 25.80
N THR A 61 44.55 -13.65 26.08
CA THR A 61 45.35 -12.88 25.12
C THR A 61 46.59 -13.68 24.71
N GLY A 62 46.51 -14.33 23.55
CA GLY A 62 47.67 -14.87 22.87
C GLY A 62 48.44 -13.75 22.16
N ASP A 63 49.65 -13.48 22.64
CA ASP A 63 50.70 -12.78 21.89
C ASP A 63 51.00 -13.56 20.60
N GLY A 64 50.44 -13.09 19.49
CA GLY A 64 50.73 -13.57 18.15
C GLY A 64 51.62 -12.56 17.43
N ASP A 65 52.86 -12.98 17.16
CA ASP A 65 53.93 -12.23 16.53
C ASP A 65 53.50 -11.38 15.32
N THR A 66 53.96 -10.13 15.31
CA THR A 66 53.93 -9.22 14.18
C THR A 66 54.87 -9.74 13.09
N GLY A 67 54.32 -10.52 12.17
CA GLY A 67 54.96 -10.82 10.89
C GLY A 67 54.77 -9.65 9.93
N ASP A 68 55.88 -8.98 9.59
CA ASP A 68 56.00 -8.11 8.40
C ASP A 68 55.62 -8.93 7.15
N GLY A 69 54.35 -8.89 6.78
CA GLY A 69 53.84 -9.38 5.52
C GLY A 69 53.57 -8.18 4.62
N ASP A 70 54.40 -8.04 3.59
CA ASP A 70 54.30 -7.03 2.55
C ASP A 70 52.85 -6.73 2.17
N THR A 71 52.41 -5.49 2.43
CA THR A 71 51.21 -4.90 1.83
C THR A 71 51.40 -4.85 0.33
N GLY A 72 51.03 -5.93 -0.35
CA GLY A 72 50.69 -5.85 -1.76
C GLY A 72 49.52 -4.89 -1.88
N ASP A 73 49.66 -3.90 -2.75
CA ASP A 73 48.56 -3.15 -3.36
C ASP A 73 47.64 -4.16 -4.06
N GLY A 74 46.83 -4.85 -3.27
CA GLY A 74 45.59 -5.43 -3.76
C GLY A 74 44.67 -4.24 -3.87
N ASP A 75 44.49 -3.74 -5.08
CA ASP A 75 43.31 -2.98 -5.44
C ASP A 75 42.11 -3.78 -4.91
N THR A 76 41.64 -3.45 -3.70
CA THR A 76 40.24 -3.65 -3.32
C THR A 76 39.51 -2.86 -4.38
N GLY A 77 39.19 -3.55 -5.48
CA GLY A 77 38.26 -3.03 -6.44
C GLY A 77 37.09 -2.56 -5.61
N ASP A 78 36.74 -1.29 -5.76
CA ASP A 78 35.39 -0.82 -5.56
C ASP A 78 34.55 -1.77 -6.40
N GLY A 79 34.18 -2.91 -5.81
CA GLY A 79 33.10 -3.72 -6.28
C GLY A 79 31.96 -2.76 -6.10
N ASP A 80 31.58 -2.11 -7.20
CA ASP A 80 30.28 -1.50 -7.34
C ASP A 80 29.32 -2.55 -6.78
N THR A 81 28.95 -2.39 -5.51
CA THR A 81 27.75 -2.96 -4.93
C THR A 81 26.70 -2.33 -5.78
N GLY A 82 26.44 -2.98 -6.93
CA GLY A 82 25.59 -2.43 -7.94
C GLY A 82 24.33 -1.99 -7.24
N ASP A 83 23.85 -0.82 -7.64
CA ASP A 83 22.48 -0.39 -7.39
C ASP A 83 21.54 -1.42 -8.07
N GLY A 84 21.61 -2.67 -7.62
CA GLY A 84 20.81 -3.77 -8.09
C GLY A 84 19.44 -3.43 -7.59
N ASP A 85 18.56 -3.17 -8.55
CA ASP A 85 17.21 -2.67 -8.31
C ASP A 85 16.54 -3.51 -7.21
N SER A 86 16.52 -2.95 -6.00
CA SER A 86 16.03 -3.63 -4.81
C SER A 86 14.55 -3.93 -5.04
N GLY A 87 14.20 -5.21 -5.10
CA GLY A 87 12.82 -5.62 -5.37
C GLY A 87 11.87 -5.21 -4.25
N TYR A 88 10.56 -5.23 -4.54
CA TYR A 88 9.51 -4.98 -3.57
C TYR A 88 8.51 -6.14 -3.52
N CYS A 89 7.97 -6.37 -2.33
CA CYS A 89 6.96 -7.41 -2.12
C CYS A 89 5.57 -6.93 -2.59
N ALA A 90 4.92 -7.72 -3.43
CA ALA A 90 3.58 -7.47 -3.96
C ALA A 90 2.69 -8.71 -3.88
N MET A 91 1.39 -8.52 -4.12
CA MET A 91 0.40 -9.59 -4.19
C MET A 91 0.51 -10.29 -5.55
N GLY A 92 0.83 -11.58 -5.56
CA GLY A 92 0.82 -12.40 -6.77
C GLY A 92 -0.59 -12.75 -7.25
N CYS A 93 -0.74 -13.06 -8.54
CA CYS A 93 -2.01 -13.47 -9.12
C CYS A 93 -1.83 -14.38 -10.35
N GLU A 94 -2.85 -15.20 -10.63
CA GLU A 94 -2.99 -15.92 -11.89
C GLU A 94 -4.16 -15.36 -12.74
N ALA A 95 -5.11 -14.67 -12.10
CA ALA A 95 -6.24 -13.99 -12.70
C ALA A 95 -6.63 -12.73 -11.92
N ASP A 96 -7.35 -11.81 -12.56
CA ASP A 96 -7.82 -10.54 -11.95
C ASP A 96 -8.60 -10.77 -10.63
N ALA A 97 -9.30 -11.90 -10.50
CA ALA A 97 -10.06 -12.25 -9.31
C ALA A 97 -9.18 -12.57 -8.09
N ASP A 98 -7.91 -12.90 -8.29
CA ASP A 98 -6.98 -13.18 -7.19
C ASP A 98 -6.53 -11.88 -6.49
N CYS A 99 -6.65 -10.74 -7.18
CA CYS A 99 -6.29 -9.42 -6.67
C CYS A 99 -7.35 -8.79 -5.77
N CYS A 100 -8.44 -9.50 -5.52
CA CYS A 100 -9.60 -8.98 -4.86
C CYS A 100 -9.63 -9.38 -3.39
N PRO A 101 -9.73 -8.41 -2.46
CA PRO A 101 -9.95 -8.71 -1.06
C PRO A 101 -11.17 -9.60 -0.87
N MET A 102 -11.04 -10.61 0.00
CA MET A 102 -12.14 -11.52 0.30
C MET A 102 -13.37 -10.74 0.76
N GLY A 103 -14.47 -10.86 0.00
CA GLY A 103 -15.74 -10.22 0.32
C GLY A 103 -15.99 -8.89 -0.39
N SER A 104 -15.08 -8.40 -1.23
CA SER A 104 -15.44 -7.31 -2.15
C SER A 104 -16.46 -7.82 -3.16
N LEU A 105 -17.60 -7.13 -3.27
CA LEU A 105 -18.74 -7.56 -4.09
C LEU A 105 -18.57 -7.23 -5.57
N ASP A 106 -17.73 -6.24 -5.89
CA ASP A 106 -17.54 -5.69 -7.23
C ASP A 106 -16.07 -5.75 -7.70
N CYS A 107 -15.26 -6.64 -7.12
CA CYS A 107 -13.88 -6.88 -7.54
C CYS A 107 -13.74 -8.26 -8.23
N PRO A 108 -13.09 -8.34 -9.42
CA PRO A 108 -12.49 -7.24 -10.17
C PRO A 108 -13.58 -6.44 -10.89
N GLY A 109 -13.53 -5.12 -10.74
CA GLY A 109 -14.49 -4.18 -11.30
C GLY A 109 -13.91 -3.41 -12.50
N ASP A 110 -14.78 -2.74 -13.26
CA ASP A 110 -14.35 -1.84 -14.34
C ASP A 110 -14.12 -0.39 -13.83
N SER A 111 -14.26 -0.16 -12.52
CA SER A 111 -14.26 1.19 -11.93
C SER A 111 -13.50 1.23 -10.62
N TYR A 112 -12.86 2.37 -10.36
CA TYR A 112 -12.23 2.68 -9.08
C TYR A 112 -13.26 2.55 -7.93
N PRO A 113 -12.88 1.99 -6.77
CA PRO A 113 -11.56 1.48 -6.37
C PRO A 113 -11.36 -0.03 -6.61
N ASP A 114 -12.27 -0.70 -7.33
CA ASP A 114 -12.27 -2.15 -7.47
C ASP A 114 -11.65 -2.65 -8.79
N ASN A 115 -11.07 -1.75 -9.59
CA ASN A 115 -10.45 -2.06 -10.89
C ASN A 115 -9.04 -2.64 -10.80
N TRP A 116 -8.93 -3.70 -10.02
CA TRP A 116 -7.74 -4.54 -9.93
C TRP A 116 -7.66 -5.50 -11.10
N PHE A 117 -6.45 -5.72 -11.60
CA PHE A 117 -6.19 -6.72 -12.65
C PHE A 117 -4.87 -7.43 -12.38
N CYS A 118 -4.74 -8.63 -12.94
CA CYS A 118 -3.50 -9.38 -12.88
C CYS A 118 -2.60 -8.97 -14.03
N GLY A 119 -1.49 -8.30 -13.72
CA GLY A 119 -0.50 -7.86 -14.69
C GLY A 119 0.22 -9.03 -15.38
N ASP A 120 0.91 -8.74 -16.48
CA ASP A 120 1.66 -9.75 -17.25
C ASP A 120 2.80 -10.40 -16.44
N GLN A 121 3.23 -9.75 -15.36
CA GLN A 121 4.23 -10.26 -14.43
C GLN A 121 3.66 -11.19 -13.35
N GLY A 122 2.34 -11.45 -13.37
CA GLY A 122 1.66 -12.24 -12.34
C GLY A 122 1.54 -11.49 -11.01
N VAL A 123 1.46 -10.16 -11.07
CA VAL A 123 1.35 -9.27 -9.91
C VAL A 123 0.05 -8.48 -10.03
N CYS A 124 -0.63 -8.30 -8.90
CA CYS A 124 -1.81 -7.48 -8.84
C CYS A 124 -1.48 -6.01 -9.04
N GLU A 125 -2.03 -5.46 -10.11
CA GLU A 125 -1.89 -4.05 -10.46
C GLU A 125 -3.21 -3.33 -10.23
N PHE A 126 -3.09 -2.10 -9.76
CA PHE A 126 -4.23 -1.24 -9.56
C PHE A 126 -4.44 -0.35 -10.79
N GLY A 127 -5.60 -0.45 -11.43
CA GLY A 127 -5.91 0.32 -12.63
C GLY A 127 -6.05 1.83 -12.40
N GLY A 128 -6.24 2.26 -11.15
CA GLY A 128 -6.33 3.67 -10.81
C GLY A 128 -7.62 4.33 -11.29
N CYS A 129 -7.70 5.65 -11.18
CA CYS A 129 -8.84 6.42 -11.67
C CYS A 129 -8.65 6.85 -13.14
N ALA A 130 -9.73 6.99 -13.91
CA ALA A 130 -9.67 7.55 -15.26
C ALA A 130 -10.09 9.04 -15.30
N SER A 131 -10.86 9.48 -14.30
CA SER A 131 -11.31 10.86 -14.13
C SER A 131 -11.74 11.14 -12.69
N ASP A 132 -11.89 12.42 -12.34
CA ASP A 132 -12.36 12.85 -11.01
C ASP A 132 -13.73 12.23 -10.63
N ASP A 133 -14.59 11.96 -11.61
CA ASP A 133 -15.90 11.34 -11.37
C ASP A 133 -15.76 9.94 -10.73
N ASP A 134 -14.71 9.20 -11.07
CA ASP A 134 -14.41 7.86 -10.53
C ASP A 134 -14.04 7.94 -9.03
N CYS A 135 -13.43 9.04 -8.62
CA CYS A 135 -12.95 9.26 -7.27
C CYS A 135 -14.06 9.63 -6.27
N THR A 136 -15.20 10.10 -6.76
CA THR A 136 -16.28 10.56 -5.88
C THR A 136 -17.04 9.43 -5.19
N LEU A 137 -16.87 8.18 -5.63
CA LEU A 137 -17.63 7.00 -5.16
C LEU A 137 -19.15 7.26 -5.12
N GLY A 138 -19.70 7.77 -6.22
CA GLY A 138 -21.11 8.17 -6.30
C GLY A 138 -21.47 9.40 -5.46
N GLY A 139 -20.49 10.25 -5.16
CA GLY A 139 -20.63 11.46 -4.35
C GLY A 139 -20.41 11.28 -2.85
N LEU A 140 -19.95 10.10 -2.40
CA LEU A 140 -19.62 9.84 -0.99
C LEU A 140 -18.32 10.53 -0.55
N LEU A 141 -17.39 10.76 -1.48
CA LEU A 141 -16.12 11.44 -1.24
C LEU A 141 -16.03 12.74 -2.10
N PRO A 142 -16.84 13.77 -1.77
CA PRO A 142 -16.84 15.01 -2.52
C PRO A 142 -15.56 15.80 -2.21
N GLY A 143 -14.56 15.73 -3.08
CA GLY A 143 -13.25 16.39 -2.90
C GLY A 143 -12.07 15.56 -3.38
N GLN A 144 -12.27 14.26 -3.64
CA GLN A 144 -11.26 13.43 -4.26
C GLN A 144 -11.16 13.78 -5.76
N GLU A 145 -9.95 14.05 -6.23
CA GLU A 145 -9.61 14.33 -7.63
C GLU A 145 -8.62 13.27 -8.12
N CYS A 146 -8.63 13.01 -9.44
CA CYS A 146 -7.80 11.98 -10.05
C CYS A 146 -6.48 12.57 -10.56
N HIS A 147 -5.37 12.21 -9.92
CA HIS A 147 -4.05 12.75 -10.23
C HIS A 147 -2.99 11.64 -10.31
N PRO A 148 -1.97 11.78 -11.17
CA PRO A 148 -0.89 10.81 -11.28
C PRO A 148 0.11 10.95 -10.12
N ILE A 149 0.42 9.86 -9.42
CA ILE A 149 1.54 9.75 -8.48
C ILE A 149 2.44 8.62 -8.97
N ALA A 150 3.69 8.93 -9.32
CA ALA A 150 4.63 7.96 -9.90
C ALA A 150 4.05 7.25 -11.14
N ASP A 151 3.48 8.03 -12.06
CA ASP A 151 2.79 7.61 -13.28
C ASP A 151 1.51 6.77 -13.05
N GLN A 152 1.09 6.55 -11.80
CA GLN A 152 -0.13 5.81 -11.46
C GLN A 152 -1.29 6.76 -11.08
N PRO A 153 -2.44 6.72 -11.79
CA PRO A 153 -3.56 7.60 -11.49
C PRO A 153 -4.22 7.21 -10.17
N THR A 154 -4.17 8.12 -9.20
CA THR A 154 -4.58 7.91 -7.82
C THR A 154 -5.61 8.97 -7.42
N CYS A 155 -6.66 8.54 -6.72
CA CYS A 155 -7.61 9.47 -6.12
C CYS A 155 -7.07 9.97 -4.79
N PHE A 156 -6.94 11.28 -4.64
CA PHE A 156 -6.69 11.93 -3.35
C PHE A 156 -7.44 13.27 -3.27
N GLU A 157 -7.63 13.79 -2.06
CA GLU A 157 -8.13 15.15 -1.85
C GLU A 157 -6.94 16.14 -1.89
N PRO A 158 -6.90 17.08 -2.86
CA PRO A 158 -5.84 18.07 -2.90
C PRO A 158 -5.82 18.94 -1.64
N CYS A 159 -4.62 19.29 -1.18
CA CYS A 159 -4.44 20.15 -0.01
C CYS A 159 -3.80 21.49 -0.41
N ALA A 160 -4.12 22.55 0.33
CA ALA A 160 -3.43 23.83 0.22
C ALA A 160 -2.58 24.13 1.46
N THR A 161 -2.94 23.55 2.61
CA THR A 161 -2.28 23.73 3.90
C THR A 161 -2.40 22.47 4.75
N ASP A 162 -1.57 22.34 5.79
CA ASP A 162 -1.65 21.22 6.75
C ASP A 162 -3.01 21.13 7.47
N ALA A 163 -3.81 22.22 7.48
CA ALA A 163 -5.15 22.19 8.05
C ALA A 163 -6.12 21.32 7.23
N ASP A 164 -5.87 21.14 5.93
CA ASP A 164 -6.69 20.29 5.06
C ASP A 164 -6.45 18.81 5.37
N CYS A 165 -5.28 18.48 5.94
CA CYS A 165 -4.87 17.10 6.28
C CYS A 165 -5.29 16.65 7.68
N MET A 166 -6.08 17.44 8.41
CA MET A 166 -6.46 17.13 9.80
C MET A 166 -7.28 15.85 9.97
N LEU A 167 -7.89 15.33 8.90
CA LEU A 167 -8.63 14.07 8.91
C LEU A 167 -7.71 12.84 8.92
N GLN A 168 -6.45 13.01 8.54
CA GLN A 168 -5.43 11.95 8.50
C GLN A 168 -4.38 12.22 9.60
N PRO A 169 -4.44 11.52 10.75
CA PRO A 169 -3.49 11.72 11.83
C PRO A 169 -2.04 11.53 11.37
N GLY A 170 -1.21 12.56 11.55
CA GLY A 170 0.21 12.52 11.16
C GLY A 170 0.48 12.94 9.70
N ALA A 171 -0.54 13.28 8.92
CA ALA A 171 -0.36 13.80 7.58
C ALA A 171 -0.14 15.31 7.56
N THR A 172 0.72 15.76 6.65
CA THR A 172 0.95 17.17 6.31
C THR A 172 0.70 17.41 4.82
N CYS A 173 0.50 18.65 4.43
CA CYS A 173 0.32 19.02 3.03
C CYS A 173 1.68 19.13 2.33
N SER A 174 2.32 17.98 2.16
CA SER A 174 3.71 17.85 1.73
C SER A 174 3.92 16.91 0.56
N GLY A 175 2.95 16.04 0.25
CA GLY A 175 3.00 15.22 -0.95
C GLY A 175 2.77 16.07 -2.20
N GLU A 176 3.47 15.76 -3.29
CA GLU A 176 3.31 16.41 -4.59
C GLU A 176 3.13 15.33 -5.66
N ALA A 177 2.01 15.39 -6.38
CA ALA A 177 1.71 14.52 -7.52
C ALA A 177 2.54 14.93 -8.76
N ASP A 178 2.57 14.09 -9.79
CA ASP A 178 3.40 14.33 -10.99
C ASP A 178 2.96 15.57 -11.78
N ASP A 179 1.73 16.05 -11.56
CA ASP A 179 1.20 17.29 -12.13
C ASP A 179 1.38 18.54 -11.25
N GLY A 180 2.05 18.38 -10.10
CA GLY A 180 2.32 19.44 -9.12
C GLY A 180 1.17 19.68 -8.12
N THR A 181 0.12 18.85 -8.14
CA THR A 181 -0.96 18.95 -7.17
C THR A 181 -0.50 18.45 -5.80
N MET A 182 -0.69 19.28 -4.78
CA MET A 182 -0.31 18.94 -3.41
C MET A 182 -1.36 18.02 -2.79
N TYR A 183 -0.91 17.02 -2.03
CA TYR A 183 -1.78 16.10 -1.30
C TYR A 183 -1.29 15.84 0.12
N CYS A 184 -2.18 15.33 0.95
CA CYS A 184 -1.88 14.97 2.32
C CYS A 184 -1.05 13.69 2.37
N ALA A 185 0.22 13.82 2.75
CA ALA A 185 1.15 12.71 2.91
C ALA A 185 1.54 12.58 4.38
N VAL A 186 1.62 11.35 4.86
CA VAL A 186 2.21 11.06 6.18
C VAL A 186 3.73 11.20 6.05
N GLU A 187 4.40 11.71 7.08
CA GLU A 187 5.86 11.67 7.12
C GLU A 187 6.35 10.25 6.88
N ASP A 188 7.43 10.11 6.11
CA ASP A 188 8.03 8.81 5.83
C ASP A 188 8.24 8.04 7.14
N ALA A 189 7.79 6.78 7.15
CA ALA A 189 8.02 5.92 8.30
C ALA A 189 9.53 5.91 8.60
N PRO A 190 9.92 5.85 9.90
CA PRO A 190 11.32 5.67 10.22
C PRO A 190 11.84 4.44 9.48
N GLY A 191 13.03 4.55 8.90
CA GLY A 191 13.64 3.44 8.20
C GLY A 191 13.71 2.19 9.09
N CYS A 192 13.66 1.02 8.48
CA CYS A 192 13.76 -0.24 9.20
C CYS A 192 15.12 -0.36 9.90
N GLU A 193 15.16 -0.94 11.09
CA GLU A 193 16.40 -1.28 11.81
C GLU A 193 16.63 -2.80 11.82
N SER A 194 15.61 -3.57 11.46
CA SER A 194 15.58 -5.04 11.42
C SER A 194 14.48 -5.54 10.48
N ASP A 195 14.58 -6.80 10.04
CA ASP A 195 13.56 -7.45 9.18
C ASP A 195 12.15 -7.44 9.81
N ALA A 196 12.06 -7.40 11.15
CA ALA A 196 10.78 -7.34 11.84
C ALA A 196 10.03 -6.01 11.59
N ASP A 197 10.77 -4.92 11.37
CA ASP A 197 10.20 -3.60 11.10
C ASP A 197 9.54 -3.55 9.72
N CYS A 198 9.94 -4.43 8.81
CA CYS A 198 9.33 -4.57 7.49
C CYS A 198 7.97 -5.27 7.52
N GLY A 199 7.53 -5.81 8.66
CA GLY A 199 6.18 -6.39 8.79
C GLY A 199 5.87 -7.54 7.82
N GLY A 200 6.90 -8.19 7.25
CA GLY A 200 6.76 -9.22 6.22
C GLY A 200 6.72 -8.71 4.78
N TYR A 201 6.94 -7.43 4.52
CA TYR A 201 7.05 -6.83 3.18
C TYR A 201 8.49 -6.83 2.64
N GLY A 202 9.33 -7.76 3.11
CA GLY A 202 10.72 -7.86 2.70
C GLY A 202 11.70 -8.06 3.86
N ILE A 203 12.97 -7.89 3.54
CA ILE A 203 14.13 -7.84 4.46
C ILE A 203 14.60 -6.39 4.58
N CYS A 204 15.15 -6.05 5.73
CA CYS A 204 15.60 -4.70 6.01
C CYS A 204 17.01 -4.46 5.47
N ASP A 205 17.17 -3.47 4.62
CA ASP A 205 18.46 -2.85 4.35
C ASP A 205 18.72 -1.79 5.42
N VAL A 206 19.52 -2.14 6.43
CA VAL A 206 19.85 -1.26 7.56
C VAL A 206 20.67 -0.03 7.17
N ASP A 207 21.32 -0.05 6.00
CA ASP A 207 22.13 1.08 5.54
C ASP A 207 21.24 2.16 4.90
N SER A 208 20.23 1.76 4.12
CA SER A 208 19.25 2.67 3.53
C SER A 208 18.02 2.92 4.41
N GLY A 209 17.73 2.02 5.35
CA GLY A 209 16.49 1.98 6.12
C GLY A 209 15.28 1.50 5.31
N ALA A 210 15.47 0.95 4.11
CA ALA A 210 14.39 0.49 3.25
C ALA A 210 14.15 -1.01 3.37
N CYS A 211 12.89 -1.41 3.22
CA CYS A 211 12.52 -2.82 3.10
C CYS A 211 12.55 -3.23 1.63
N TYR A 212 13.21 -4.34 1.32
CA TYR A 212 13.32 -4.87 -0.05
C TYR A 212 13.18 -6.39 -0.08
N CYS A 213 13.07 -6.98 -1.26
CA CYS A 213 13.13 -8.42 -1.45
C CYS A 213 14.07 -8.79 -2.60
N ASP A 214 14.66 -9.99 -2.51
CA ASP A 214 15.41 -10.61 -3.62
C ASP A 214 14.80 -11.95 -4.06
N GLN A 215 13.82 -12.45 -3.31
CA GLN A 215 13.07 -13.67 -3.58
C GLN A 215 11.70 -13.64 -2.89
N ASP A 216 10.73 -14.38 -3.45
CA ASP A 216 9.36 -14.49 -2.94
C ASP A 216 9.29 -14.86 -1.46
N SER A 217 10.22 -15.67 -0.95
CA SER A 217 10.25 -16.06 0.46
C SER A 217 10.59 -14.92 1.44
N ASN A 218 11.00 -13.75 0.96
CA ASN A 218 11.08 -12.55 1.82
C ASN A 218 9.71 -11.89 2.04
N CYS A 219 8.71 -12.22 1.23
CA CYS A 219 7.37 -11.68 1.28
C CYS A 219 6.48 -12.61 2.12
N THR A 220 6.32 -12.27 3.40
CA THR A 220 5.59 -13.09 4.38
C THR A 220 4.35 -12.40 4.94
N ALA A 221 4.06 -11.16 4.50
CA ALA A 221 2.85 -10.45 4.87
C ALA A 221 1.60 -11.15 4.28
N GLU A 222 0.47 -11.05 4.96
CA GLU A 222 -0.76 -11.69 4.50
C GLU A 222 -1.21 -11.07 3.15
N GLY A 223 -1.37 -11.93 2.13
CA GLY A 223 -1.74 -11.49 0.78
C GLY A 223 -0.59 -10.93 -0.05
N VAL A 224 0.66 -11.05 0.42
CA VAL A 224 1.85 -10.56 -0.30
C VAL A 224 2.88 -11.67 -0.34
N ASP A 225 3.08 -12.26 -1.51
CA ASP A 225 3.84 -13.50 -1.68
C ASP A 225 4.81 -13.48 -2.86
N THR A 226 4.89 -12.37 -3.60
CA THR A 226 5.69 -12.26 -4.82
C THR A 226 6.70 -11.12 -4.68
N CYS A 227 7.97 -11.40 -4.99
CA CYS A 227 9.01 -10.38 -5.05
C CYS A 227 9.15 -9.83 -6.48
N VAL A 228 8.85 -8.55 -6.65
CA VAL A 228 8.93 -7.86 -7.94
C VAL A 228 10.28 -7.16 -8.04
N SER A 229 11.08 -7.49 -9.05
CA SER A 229 12.34 -6.78 -9.32
C SER A 229 12.05 -5.33 -9.72
N GLY A 230 12.75 -4.39 -9.08
CA GLY A 230 12.65 -2.95 -9.35
C GLY A 230 13.26 -2.53 -10.69
#